data_AF-A0A2A3LP64-F1
#
_entry.id   AF-A0A2A3LP64-F1
#
_cell.length_a   1.000
_cell.length_b   1.000
_cell.length_c   1.000
_cell.angle_alpha   90.00
_cell.angle_beta   90.00
_cell.angle_gamma   90.00
#
_symmetry.space_group_name_H-M   'P 1'
#
loop_
_entity.id
_entity.type
_entity.pdbx_description
1 polymer ?
#
loop_
_entity_poly.entity_id
_entity_poly.type
_entity_poly.pdbx_seq_one_letter_code
_entity_poly.pdbx_strand_id
1 'polypeptide(L)'
;MSLQAVLAGVDPRWHAAGASALDETLGRRAVDSRLGRRMLAGALAQGPAAQLLAPAPQGPAALVARWRPARLAALHRDLGVLAYAPAIRAEIRRDAVKHLKAALAGSYVLALDRSIWDARIDAALQTRLGSQLQAALAADSASALFALFELQGRAELQTWARQREPALADWAQLACAPADLPSAHLPEKPLLVVHAHHQNRAVA
;
A
#
# COMPACT_ATOMS: atom_id res chain seq x y z
N MET A 1 -11.86 7.54 -18.71
CA MET A 1 -12.42 7.48 -17.33
C MET A 1 -12.54 8.90 -16.78
N SER A 2 -13.65 9.22 -16.13
CA SER A 2 -13.94 10.55 -15.59
C SER A 2 -13.26 10.76 -14.24
N LEU A 3 -13.12 12.02 -13.82
CA LEU A 3 -12.69 12.40 -12.46
C LEU A 3 -13.47 11.69 -11.34
N GLN A 4 -14.72 11.29 -11.63
CA GLN A 4 -15.54 10.47 -10.76
C GLN A 4 -14.90 9.13 -10.40
N ALA A 5 -14.28 8.44 -11.37
CA ALA A 5 -13.65 7.15 -11.14
C ALA A 5 -12.40 7.26 -10.25
N VAL A 6 -11.67 8.39 -10.34
CA VAL A 6 -10.54 8.68 -9.46
C VAL A 6 -11.04 8.92 -8.04
N LEU A 7 -12.03 9.81 -7.88
CA LEU A 7 -12.59 10.14 -6.56
C LEU A 7 -13.29 8.96 -5.89
N ALA A 8 -13.92 8.06 -6.66
CA ALA A 8 -14.58 6.87 -6.13
C ALA A 8 -13.61 5.86 -5.49
N GLY A 9 -12.32 5.91 -5.84
CA GLY A 9 -11.32 5.06 -5.23
C GLY A 9 -10.45 5.76 -4.19
N VAL A 10 -10.74 7.03 -3.86
CA VAL A 10 -10.11 7.73 -2.72
C VAL A 10 -10.80 7.30 -1.44
N ASP A 11 -10.02 7.00 -0.40
CA ASP A 11 -10.57 6.72 0.93
C ASP A 11 -11.30 7.96 1.47
N PRO A 12 -12.59 7.85 1.86
CA PRO A 12 -13.39 8.99 2.30
C PRO A 12 -12.76 9.82 3.43
N ARG A 13 -11.89 9.23 4.24
CA ARG A 13 -11.20 9.91 5.34
C ARG A 13 -10.26 11.02 4.86
N TRP A 14 -9.80 10.99 3.61
CA TRP A 14 -9.04 12.09 3.00
C TRP A 14 -9.87 13.36 2.76
N HIS A 15 -11.19 13.25 2.74
CA HIS A 15 -12.10 14.40 2.62
C HIS A 15 -12.53 14.97 3.97
N ALA A 16 -12.15 14.31 5.08
CA ALA A 16 -12.38 14.79 6.43
C ALA A 16 -11.23 15.72 6.86
N ALA A 17 -11.44 17.02 6.87
CA ALA A 17 -10.51 17.95 7.50
C ALA A 17 -10.89 18.10 8.99
N GLY A 18 -10.13 17.45 9.89
CA GLY A 18 -10.31 17.57 11.34
C GLY A 18 -11.58 16.89 11.88
N ALA A 19 -12.25 17.52 12.85
CA ALA A 19 -13.38 16.95 13.61
C ALA A 19 -14.70 16.82 12.83
N SER A 20 -14.78 17.33 11.59
CA SER A 20 -15.96 17.17 10.72
C SER A 20 -15.62 16.24 9.57
N ALA A 21 -15.78 14.94 9.81
CA ALA A 21 -15.84 13.99 8.71
C ALA A 21 -17.01 14.35 7.80
N LEU A 22 -16.74 14.37 6.50
CA LEU A 22 -17.79 14.56 5.50
C LEU A 22 -18.74 13.37 5.60
N ASP A 23 -20.03 13.64 5.86
CA ASP A 23 -21.05 12.59 5.90
C ASP A 23 -20.99 11.74 4.63
N GLU A 24 -21.12 10.41 4.76
CA GLU A 24 -20.93 9.47 3.65
C GLU A 24 -21.96 9.69 2.52
N THR A 25 -23.18 10.13 2.87
CA THR A 25 -24.21 10.47 1.89
C THR A 25 -23.89 11.77 1.16
N LEU A 26 -23.38 12.77 1.89
CA LEU A 26 -22.90 14.01 1.30
C LEU A 26 -21.69 13.78 0.38
N GLY A 27 -20.76 12.91 0.79
CA GLY A 27 -19.60 12.52 -0.01
C GLY A 27 -19.99 11.90 -1.33
N ARG A 28 -20.92 10.92 -1.31
CA ARG A 28 -21.46 10.31 -2.54
C ARG A 28 -22.13 11.34 -3.46
N ARG A 29 -22.98 12.21 -2.91
CA ARG A 29 -23.62 13.30 -3.67
C ARG A 29 -22.60 14.25 -4.29
N ALA A 30 -21.51 14.55 -3.58
CA ALA A 30 -20.44 15.40 -4.08
C ALA A 30 -19.68 14.73 -5.23
N VAL A 31 -19.44 13.41 -5.17
CA VAL A 31 -18.84 12.64 -6.27
C VAL A 31 -19.75 12.59 -7.50
N ASP A 32 -21.07 12.55 -7.33
CA ASP A 32 -22.02 12.52 -8.44
C ASP A 32 -22.29 13.90 -9.06
N SER A 33 -22.10 14.98 -8.30
CA SER A 33 -22.23 16.36 -8.79
C SER A 33 -20.97 16.88 -9.52
N ARG A 34 -21.15 17.62 -10.62
CA ARG A 34 -20.02 18.26 -11.33
C ARG A 34 -19.27 19.27 -10.48
N LEU A 35 -19.99 20.08 -9.68
CA LEU A 35 -19.39 21.06 -8.78
C LEU A 35 -18.66 20.36 -7.64
N GLY A 36 -19.31 19.38 -7.01
CA GLY A 36 -18.74 18.59 -5.91
C GLY A 36 -17.42 17.93 -6.31
N ARG A 37 -17.36 17.27 -7.48
CA ARG A 37 -16.11 16.69 -7.99
C ARG A 37 -14.99 17.71 -8.15
N ARG A 38 -15.30 18.92 -8.64
CA ARG A 38 -14.28 19.98 -8.79
C ARG A 38 -13.77 20.48 -7.45
N MET A 39 -14.65 20.60 -6.44
CA MET A 39 -14.26 20.99 -5.09
C MET A 39 -13.40 19.92 -4.42
N LEU A 40 -13.82 18.65 -4.47
CA LEU A 40 -13.07 17.53 -3.91
C LEU A 40 -11.69 17.39 -4.57
N ALA A 41 -11.64 17.45 -5.91
CA ALA A 41 -10.38 17.39 -6.64
C ALA A 41 -9.48 18.60 -6.36
N GLY A 42 -10.05 19.81 -6.24
CA GLY A 42 -9.30 21.01 -5.89
C GLY A 42 -8.67 20.93 -4.50
N ALA A 43 -9.42 20.45 -3.50
CA ALA A 43 -8.92 20.25 -2.15
C ALA A 43 -7.79 19.21 -2.11
N LEU A 44 -7.95 18.09 -2.83
CA LEU A 44 -6.93 17.05 -2.93
C LEU A 44 -5.67 17.56 -3.66
N ALA A 45 -5.82 18.33 -4.74
CA ALA A 45 -4.71 18.86 -5.53
C ALA A 45 -3.85 19.88 -4.76
N GLN A 46 -4.42 20.56 -3.75
CA GLN A 46 -3.67 21.47 -2.87
C GLN A 46 -2.87 20.74 -1.78
N GLY A 47 -3.04 19.42 -1.64
CA GLY A 47 -2.34 18.63 -0.63
C GLY A 47 -1.93 17.26 -1.15
N PRO A 48 -2.58 16.16 -0.69
CA PRO A 48 -2.08 14.79 -0.88
C PRO A 48 -2.15 14.24 -2.31
N ALA A 49 -2.77 14.94 -3.26
CA ALA A 49 -2.92 14.53 -4.65
C ALA A 49 -2.26 15.48 -5.66
N ALA A 50 -1.33 16.33 -5.20
CA ALA A 50 -0.74 17.39 -6.02
C ALA A 50 -0.09 16.87 -7.31
N GLN A 51 0.60 15.73 -7.25
CA GLN A 51 1.27 15.12 -8.40
C GLN A 51 0.32 14.25 -9.22
N LEU A 52 -0.63 13.57 -8.57
CA LEU A 52 -1.64 12.77 -9.27
C LEU A 52 -2.56 13.64 -10.14
N LEU A 53 -2.96 14.80 -9.65
CA LEU A 53 -3.88 15.72 -10.33
C LEU A 53 -3.16 16.81 -11.15
N ALA A 54 -1.82 16.77 -11.19
CA ALA A 54 -1.05 17.66 -12.06
C ALA A 54 -1.38 17.40 -13.54
N PRO A 55 -1.31 18.42 -14.41
CA PRO A 55 -1.50 18.24 -15.84
C PRO A 55 -0.49 17.23 -16.42
N ALA A 56 -0.98 16.10 -16.93
CA ALA A 56 -0.16 15.04 -17.51
C ALA A 56 -0.83 14.47 -18.79
N PRO A 57 -0.05 14.01 -19.79
CA PRO A 57 -0.58 13.61 -21.10
C PRO A 57 -1.58 12.46 -21.04
N GLN A 58 -1.43 11.55 -20.08
CA GLN A 58 -2.30 10.37 -19.92
C GLN A 58 -3.40 10.59 -18.86
N GLY A 59 -3.32 11.69 -18.11
CA GLY A 59 -4.17 12.01 -16.97
C GLY A 59 -4.12 10.98 -15.83
N PRO A 60 -4.76 11.29 -14.68
CA PRO A 60 -4.80 10.39 -13.51
C PRO A 60 -5.59 9.10 -13.78
N ALA A 61 -6.54 9.17 -14.72
CA ALA A 61 -7.43 8.07 -15.07
C ALA A 61 -6.69 6.79 -15.50
N ALA A 62 -5.65 6.91 -16.34
CA ALA A 62 -4.91 5.74 -16.82
C ALA A 62 -4.15 5.05 -15.67
N LEU A 63 -3.57 5.84 -14.76
CA LEU A 63 -2.87 5.34 -13.59
C LEU A 63 -3.81 4.60 -12.63
N VAL A 64 -4.97 5.19 -12.32
CA VAL A 64 -6.00 4.55 -11.47
C VAL A 64 -6.56 3.29 -12.13
N ALA A 65 -6.73 3.29 -13.46
CA ALA A 65 -7.15 2.10 -14.21
C ALA A 65 -6.16 0.95 -14.05
N ARG A 66 -4.87 1.28 -14.15
CA ARG A 66 -3.76 0.35 -14.03
C ARG A 66 -3.61 -0.14 -12.60
N TRP A 67 -3.74 0.75 -11.61
CA TRP A 67 -3.57 0.44 -10.20
C TRP A 67 -4.91 0.45 -9.47
N ARG A 68 -5.81 -0.46 -9.86
CA ARG A 68 -7.10 -0.64 -9.16
C ARG A 68 -6.86 -0.99 -7.67
N PRO A 69 -7.77 -0.63 -6.76
CA PRO A 69 -7.61 -0.85 -5.32
C PRO A 69 -7.20 -2.29 -4.95
N ALA A 70 -7.81 -3.30 -5.58
CA ALA A 70 -7.48 -4.70 -5.34
C ALA A 70 -6.03 -5.06 -5.73
N ARG A 71 -5.54 -4.55 -6.87
CA ARG A 71 -4.17 -4.77 -7.32
C ARG A 71 -3.18 -4.04 -6.41
N LEU A 72 -3.50 -2.81 -6.03
CA LEU A 72 -2.68 -2.01 -5.13
C LEU A 72 -2.58 -2.66 -3.74
N ALA A 73 -3.69 -3.18 -3.21
CA ALA A 73 -3.70 -3.91 -1.94
C ALA A 73 -2.85 -5.19 -1.99
N ALA A 74 -2.90 -5.93 -3.11
CA ALA A 74 -2.05 -7.10 -3.31
C ALA A 74 -0.56 -6.71 -3.38
N LEU A 75 -0.22 -5.62 -4.10
CA LEU A 75 1.14 -5.09 -4.16
C LEU A 75 1.64 -4.65 -2.78
N HIS A 76 0.85 -3.90 -2.00
CA HIS A 76 1.20 -3.53 -0.63
C HIS A 76 1.49 -4.77 0.21
N ARG A 77 0.63 -5.79 0.15
CA ARG A 77 0.84 -7.03 0.91
C ARG A 77 2.15 -7.71 0.53
N ASP A 78 2.40 -7.90 -0.76
CA ASP A 78 3.60 -8.60 -1.24
C ASP A 78 4.89 -7.83 -0.91
N LEU A 79 4.88 -6.49 -1.03
CA LEU A 79 6.00 -5.66 -0.61
C LEU A 79 6.23 -5.73 0.89
N GLY A 80 5.16 -5.70 1.70
CA GLY A 80 5.25 -5.85 3.15
C GLY A 80 5.81 -7.20 3.57
N VAL A 81 5.33 -8.27 2.96
CA VAL A 81 5.83 -9.63 3.19
C VAL A 81 7.31 -9.75 2.78
N LEU A 82 7.67 -9.17 1.63
CA LEU A 82 9.06 -9.13 1.20
C LEU A 82 9.91 -8.34 2.20
N ALA A 83 9.47 -7.16 2.67
CA ALA A 83 10.17 -6.35 3.66
C ALA A 83 10.39 -7.07 5.00
N TYR A 84 9.47 -7.97 5.37
CA TYR A 84 9.56 -8.83 6.56
C TYR A 84 10.26 -10.17 6.32
N ALA A 85 10.75 -10.46 5.10
CA ALA A 85 11.47 -11.68 4.79
C ALA A 85 12.59 -12.03 5.79
N PRO A 86 13.45 -11.09 6.25
CA PRO A 86 14.46 -11.39 7.28
C PRO A 86 13.87 -11.97 8.57
N ALA A 87 12.75 -11.42 9.07
CA ALA A 87 12.10 -11.88 10.29
C ALA A 87 11.34 -13.20 10.06
N ILE A 88 10.67 -13.34 8.91
CA ILE A 88 9.96 -14.57 8.52
C ILE A 88 10.94 -15.74 8.38
N ARG A 89 12.11 -15.53 7.77
CA ARG A 89 13.16 -16.55 7.60
C ARG A 89 13.83 -16.94 8.91
N ALA A 90 13.87 -16.03 9.88
CA ALA A 90 14.44 -16.29 11.20
C ALA A 90 13.47 -17.04 12.14
N GLU A 91 12.20 -17.18 11.77
CA GLU A 91 11.21 -17.87 12.58
C GLU A 91 11.33 -19.40 12.42
N ILE A 92 11.54 -20.10 13.54
CA ILE A 92 11.80 -21.55 13.58
C ILE A 92 10.63 -22.29 14.27
N ARG A 93 9.77 -21.58 15.02
CA ARG A 93 8.69 -22.22 15.78
C ARG A 93 7.63 -22.78 14.84
N ARG A 94 7.31 -24.07 15.02
CA ARG A 94 6.37 -24.82 14.18
C ARG A 94 5.02 -24.12 14.03
N ASP A 95 4.43 -23.67 15.14
CA ASP A 95 3.08 -23.07 15.14
C ASP A 95 3.08 -21.70 14.47
N ALA A 96 4.11 -20.89 14.70
CA ALA A 96 4.29 -19.61 14.01
C ALA A 96 4.43 -19.81 12.50
N VAL A 97 5.27 -20.75 12.05
CA VAL A 97 5.42 -21.07 10.63
C VAL A 97 4.12 -21.59 10.01
N LYS A 98 3.36 -22.41 10.73
CA LYS A 98 2.05 -22.90 10.29
C LYS A 98 1.08 -21.74 10.10
N HIS A 99 1.02 -20.81 11.06
CA HIS A 99 0.19 -19.60 10.98
C HIS A 99 0.61 -18.75 9.77
N LEU A 100 1.91 -18.46 9.61
CA LEU A 100 2.42 -17.67 8.48
C LEU A 100 2.08 -18.30 7.12
N LYS A 101 2.24 -19.62 6.98
CA LYS A 101 1.86 -20.35 5.75
C LYS A 101 0.37 -20.25 5.46
N ALA A 102 -0.48 -20.40 6.49
CA ALA A 102 -1.93 -20.32 6.35
C ALA A 102 -2.40 -18.90 5.97
N ALA A 103 -1.80 -17.88 6.56
CA ALA A 103 -2.15 -16.49 6.29
C ALA A 103 -1.63 -15.99 4.93
N LEU A 104 -0.38 -16.31 4.57
CA LEU A 104 0.29 -15.70 3.42
C LEU A 104 0.16 -16.50 2.12
N ALA A 105 -0.18 -17.80 2.19
CA ALA A 105 -0.30 -18.67 1.02
C ALA A 105 0.87 -18.48 0.01
N GLY A 106 0.58 -18.00 -1.21
CA GLY A 106 1.59 -17.77 -2.26
C GLY A 106 2.64 -16.71 -1.90
N SER A 107 2.28 -15.68 -1.15
CA SER A 107 3.20 -14.61 -0.74
C SER A 107 4.26 -15.13 0.25
N TYR A 108 4.02 -16.26 0.93
CA TYR A 108 5.04 -16.88 1.78
C TYR A 108 6.27 -17.33 0.98
N VAL A 109 6.07 -17.82 -0.25
CA VAL A 109 7.17 -18.26 -1.12
C VAL A 109 8.03 -17.06 -1.52
N LEU A 110 7.40 -15.92 -1.81
CA LEU A 110 8.09 -14.65 -2.07
C LEU A 110 9.02 -14.27 -0.91
N ALA A 111 8.56 -14.41 0.33
CA ALA A 111 9.38 -14.13 1.51
C ALA A 111 10.60 -15.07 1.61
N LEU A 112 10.51 -16.31 1.14
CA LEU A 112 11.62 -17.27 1.23
C LEU A 112 12.60 -17.16 0.05
N ASP A 113 12.21 -16.54 -1.05
CA ASP A 113 13.04 -16.44 -2.25
C ASP A 113 14.23 -15.48 -2.06
N ARG A 114 15.42 -16.06 -1.89
CA ARG A 114 16.67 -15.31 -1.72
C ARG A 114 17.21 -14.73 -3.03
N SER A 115 16.68 -15.16 -4.18
CA SER A 115 17.07 -14.62 -5.49
C SER A 115 16.49 -13.22 -5.72
N ILE A 116 15.33 -12.93 -5.12
CA ILE A 116 14.67 -11.62 -5.19
C ILE A 116 15.31 -10.66 -4.18
N TRP A 117 15.45 -11.09 -2.93
CA TRP A 117 16.13 -10.32 -1.89
C TRP A 117 16.84 -11.24 -0.89
N ASP A 118 18.11 -10.97 -0.65
CA ASP A 118 18.95 -11.74 0.26
C ASP A 118 18.67 -11.46 1.75
N ALA A 119 17.81 -10.47 2.04
CA ALA A 119 17.39 -10.07 3.39
C ALA A 119 18.54 -9.59 4.28
N ARG A 120 19.61 -9.01 3.70
CA ARG A 120 20.68 -8.39 4.48
C ARG A 120 20.23 -7.03 4.99
N ILE A 121 19.97 -6.96 6.29
CA ILE A 121 19.60 -5.75 7.02
C ILE A 121 20.44 -5.62 8.28
N ASP A 122 20.50 -4.43 8.87
CA ASP A 122 21.18 -4.20 10.13
C ASP A 122 20.47 -4.92 11.31
N ALA A 123 21.21 -5.14 12.39
CA ALA A 123 20.73 -5.90 13.53
C ALA A 123 19.57 -5.20 14.27
N ALA A 124 19.57 -3.86 14.34
CA ALA A 124 18.52 -3.12 15.04
C ALA A 124 17.18 -3.24 14.29
N LEU A 125 17.22 -3.13 12.96
CA LEU A 125 16.07 -3.38 12.10
C LEU A 125 15.59 -4.83 12.22
N GLN A 126 16.50 -5.81 12.21
CA GLN A 126 16.14 -7.22 12.37
C GLN A 126 15.40 -7.46 13.70
N THR A 127 15.91 -6.91 14.80
CA THR A 127 15.26 -7.02 16.13
C THR A 127 13.88 -6.38 16.14
N ARG A 128 13.72 -5.19 15.54
CA ARG A 128 12.44 -4.49 15.44
C ARG A 128 11.40 -5.28 14.64
N LEU A 129 11.78 -5.78 13.47
CA LEU A 129 10.88 -6.58 12.63
C LEU A 129 10.49 -7.89 13.33
N GLY A 130 11.45 -8.53 14.01
CA GLY A 130 11.21 -9.73 14.81
C GLY A 130 10.19 -9.49 15.91
N SER A 131 10.33 -8.42 16.70
CA SER A 131 9.40 -8.13 17.81
C SER A 131 8.00 -7.78 17.31
N GLN A 132 7.88 -7.01 16.23
CA GLN A 132 6.60 -6.67 15.60
C GLN A 132 5.90 -7.91 15.04
N LEU A 133 6.64 -8.79 14.37
CA LEU A 133 6.10 -10.05 13.85
C LEU A 133 5.63 -10.97 14.98
N GLN A 134 6.41 -11.08 16.06
CA GLN A 134 6.03 -11.87 17.24
C GLN A 134 4.77 -11.34 17.91
N ALA A 135 4.62 -10.02 18.05
CA ALA A 135 3.41 -9.41 18.59
C ALA A 135 2.18 -9.72 17.71
N ALA A 136 2.32 -9.63 16.39
CA ALA A 136 1.23 -9.96 15.46
C ALA A 136 0.86 -11.45 15.50
N LEU A 137 1.84 -12.35 15.63
CA LEU A 137 1.61 -13.78 15.80
C LEU A 137 0.94 -14.12 17.14
N ALA A 138 1.30 -13.40 18.21
CA ALA A 138 0.72 -13.61 19.54
C ALA A 138 -0.75 -13.20 19.64
N ALA A 139 -1.20 -12.28 18.78
CA ALA A 139 -2.61 -11.90 18.66
C ALA A 139 -3.48 -13.02 18.02
N ASP A 140 -2.85 -14.09 17.54
CA ASP A 140 -3.46 -15.26 16.86
C ASP A 140 -4.53 -14.89 15.82
N SER A 141 -4.30 -13.78 15.12
CA SER A 141 -5.22 -13.26 14.11
C SER A 141 -4.50 -13.00 12.79
N ALA A 142 -5.00 -13.62 11.73
CA ALA A 142 -4.57 -13.33 10.37
C ALA A 142 -4.73 -11.84 10.02
N SER A 143 -5.72 -11.15 10.59
CA SER A 143 -5.92 -9.71 10.35
C SER A 143 -4.78 -8.86 10.92
N ALA A 144 -4.20 -9.25 12.06
CA ALA A 144 -3.06 -8.54 12.65
C ALA A 144 -1.81 -8.67 11.76
N LEU A 145 -1.55 -9.88 11.24
CA LEU A 145 -0.47 -10.11 10.27
C LEU A 145 -0.69 -9.32 8.99
N PHE A 146 -1.91 -9.33 8.43
CA PHE A 146 -2.20 -8.59 7.21
C PHE A 146 -2.05 -7.08 7.40
N ALA A 147 -2.54 -6.53 8.51
CA ALA A 147 -2.38 -5.11 8.82
C ALA A 147 -0.89 -4.73 8.96
N LEU A 148 -0.09 -5.58 9.60
CA LEU A 148 1.35 -5.37 9.74
C LEU A 148 2.05 -5.29 8.38
N PHE A 149 1.82 -6.28 7.51
CA PHE A 149 2.42 -6.30 6.19
C PHE A 149 1.89 -5.18 5.29
N GLU A 150 0.60 -4.88 5.35
CA GLU A 150 0.01 -3.79 4.57
C GLU A 150 0.64 -2.44 4.93
N LEU A 151 0.79 -2.12 6.22
CA LEU A 151 1.41 -0.86 6.65
C LEU A 151 2.86 -0.74 6.18
N GLN A 152 3.65 -1.81 6.31
CA GLN A 152 5.02 -1.80 5.81
C GLN A 152 5.06 -1.65 4.29
N GLY A 153 4.30 -2.45 3.55
CA GLY A 153 4.32 -2.38 2.09
C GLY A 153 3.81 -1.06 1.52
N ARG A 154 2.87 -0.39 2.20
CA ARG A 154 2.48 0.99 1.90
C ARG A 154 3.67 1.95 2.05
N ALA A 155 4.42 1.84 3.14
CA ALA A 155 5.62 2.65 3.36
C ALA A 155 6.67 2.45 2.26
N GLU A 156 6.95 1.19 1.91
CA GLU A 156 7.91 0.82 0.87
C GLU A 156 7.50 1.40 -0.48
N LEU A 157 6.27 1.15 -0.91
CA LEU A 157 5.77 1.64 -2.20
C LEU A 157 5.77 3.16 -2.26
N GLN A 158 5.23 3.84 -1.23
CA GLN A 158 5.13 5.30 -1.25
C GLN A 158 6.50 5.96 -1.22
N THR A 159 7.45 5.44 -0.45
CA THR A 159 8.81 6.02 -0.38
C THR A 159 9.52 5.92 -1.71
N TRP A 160 9.48 4.74 -2.35
CA TRP A 160 10.07 4.55 -3.67
C TRP A 160 9.34 5.35 -4.76
N ALA A 161 8.00 5.30 -4.77
CA ALA A 161 7.19 5.96 -5.79
C ALA A 161 7.34 7.49 -5.73
N ARG A 162 7.52 8.09 -4.54
CA ARG A 162 7.78 9.54 -4.43
C ARG A 162 9.01 9.99 -5.24
N GLN A 163 10.00 9.12 -5.42
CA GLN A 163 11.22 9.41 -6.15
C GLN A 163 11.12 9.08 -7.65
N ARG A 164 10.30 8.09 -8.03
CA ARG A 164 10.26 7.54 -9.39
C ARG A 164 8.94 7.77 -10.14
N GLU A 165 7.82 7.63 -9.44
CA GLU A 165 6.47 7.81 -9.97
C GLU A 165 5.60 8.60 -8.97
N PRO A 166 5.79 9.94 -8.83
CA PRO A 166 5.13 10.71 -7.77
C PRO A 166 3.60 10.62 -7.79
N ALA A 167 2.98 10.57 -8.98
CA ALA A 167 1.54 10.36 -9.13
C ALA A 167 1.07 8.98 -8.60
N LEU A 168 1.92 7.95 -8.67
CA LEU A 168 1.64 6.65 -8.08
C LEU A 168 1.73 6.71 -6.55
N ALA A 169 2.68 7.49 -6.01
CA ALA A 169 2.78 7.68 -4.56
C ALA A 169 1.53 8.35 -3.99
N ASP A 170 1.08 9.43 -4.63
CA ASP A 170 -0.16 10.12 -4.27
C ASP A 170 -1.36 9.17 -4.35
N TRP A 171 -1.48 8.40 -5.43
CA TRP A 171 -2.57 7.43 -5.57
C TRP A 171 -2.51 6.33 -4.50
N ALA A 172 -1.33 5.77 -4.24
CA ALA A 172 -1.13 4.73 -3.23
C ALA A 172 -1.43 5.23 -1.81
N GLN A 173 -1.22 6.53 -1.56
CA GLN A 173 -1.57 7.20 -0.33
C GLN A 173 -3.09 7.41 -0.21
N LEU A 174 -3.74 7.90 -1.28
CA LEU A 174 -5.15 8.27 -1.28
C LEU A 174 -6.10 7.05 -1.29
N ALA A 175 -5.68 5.94 -1.87
CA ALA A 175 -6.49 4.72 -1.94
C ALA A 175 -6.65 3.99 -0.60
N CYS A 176 -5.90 4.41 0.43
CA CYS A 176 -5.96 3.83 1.77
C CYS A 176 -6.27 4.92 2.81
N ALA A 177 -6.84 4.52 3.94
CA ALA A 177 -7.05 5.41 5.07
C ALA A 177 -5.73 6.09 5.49
N PRO A 178 -5.76 7.38 5.85
CA PRO A 178 -4.60 8.07 6.42
C PRO A 178 -4.04 7.28 7.60
N ALA A 179 -2.71 7.06 7.59
CA ALA A 179 -2.02 6.32 8.63
C ALA A 179 -0.56 6.78 8.70
N ASP A 180 0.01 6.73 9.91
CA ASP A 180 1.45 6.90 10.10
C ASP A 180 2.16 5.64 9.62
N LEU A 181 3.01 5.80 8.61
CA LEU A 181 3.69 4.69 7.98
C LEU A 181 5.06 4.45 8.64
N PRO A 182 5.48 3.17 8.78
CA PRO A 182 6.83 2.86 9.25
C PRO A 182 7.88 3.35 8.25
N SER A 183 9.15 3.33 8.65
CA SER A 183 10.25 3.62 7.72
C SER A 183 10.40 2.49 6.70
N ALA A 184 10.50 2.87 5.42
CA ALA A 184 10.85 1.97 4.33
C ALA A 184 12.32 1.55 4.43
N HIS A 185 12.62 0.29 4.08
CA HIS A 185 13.97 -0.27 4.13
C HIS A 185 14.27 -1.23 2.98
N LEU A 186 13.31 -1.51 2.09
CA LEU A 186 13.59 -2.37 0.94
C LEU A 186 14.54 -1.67 -0.03
N PRO A 187 15.57 -2.38 -0.52
CA PRO A 187 16.34 -1.90 -1.66
C PRO A 187 15.46 -1.79 -2.90
N GLU A 188 15.85 -0.92 -3.82
CA GLU A 188 15.06 -0.63 -5.01
C GLU A 188 14.82 -1.86 -5.90
N LYS A 189 15.87 -2.66 -6.16
CA LYS A 189 15.80 -3.77 -7.11
C LYS A 189 14.71 -4.81 -6.73
N PRO A 190 14.64 -5.34 -5.49
CA PRO A 190 13.54 -6.20 -5.07
C PRO A 190 12.16 -5.56 -5.24
N LEU A 191 12.02 -4.28 -4.90
CA LEU A 191 10.75 -3.55 -5.03
C LEU A 191 10.32 -3.48 -6.50
N LEU A 192 11.23 -3.14 -7.42
CA LEU A 192 10.97 -3.09 -8.85
C LEU A 192 10.50 -4.45 -9.41
N VAL A 193 11.09 -5.55 -8.94
CA VAL A 193 10.69 -6.90 -9.38
C VAL A 193 9.23 -7.17 -9.02
N VAL A 194 8.83 -6.90 -7.78
CA VAL A 194 7.44 -7.11 -7.32
C VAL A 194 6.48 -6.12 -8.01
N HIS A 195 6.87 -4.85 -8.13
CA HIS A 195 6.10 -3.84 -8.84
C HIS A 195 5.83 -4.24 -10.30
N ALA A 196 6.88 -4.62 -11.04
CA ALA A 196 6.77 -5.06 -12.44
C ALA A 196 5.93 -6.34 -12.58
N HIS A 197 6.04 -7.28 -11.63
CA HIS A 197 5.19 -8.47 -11.59
C HIS A 197 3.70 -8.10 -11.54
N HIS A 198 3.31 -7.22 -10.61
CA HIS A 198 1.92 -6.77 -10.47
C HIS A 198 1.44 -5.92 -11.65
N GLN A 199 2.34 -5.15 -12.25
CA GLN A 199 2.04 -4.34 -13.43
C GLN A 199 1.75 -5.22 -14.66
N ASN A 200 2.53 -6.27 -14.88
CA ASN A 200 2.46 -7.13 -16.07
C ASN A 200 1.38 -8.22 -15.97
N ARG A 201 0.94 -8.57 -14.76
CA ARG A 201 -0.10 -9.58 -14.55
C ARG A 201 -1.44 -9.06 -15.09
N ALA A 202 -2.03 -9.71 -16.09
CA ALA A 202 -3.37 -9.35 -16.56
C ALA A 202 -4.37 -9.37 -15.38
N VAL A 203 -5.15 -8.28 -15.20
CA VAL A 203 -6.28 -8.30 -14.28
C VAL A 203 -7.35 -9.16 -14.93
N ALA A 204 -7.60 -10.35 -14.38
CA ALA A 204 -8.80 -11.13 -14.70
C ALA A 204 -10.03 -10.43 -14.12
#